data_AF-A0A845YM70-F1
#
_entry.id   AF-A0A845YM70-F1
#
_cell.length_a   1.000
_cell.length_b   1.000
_cell.length_c   1.000
_cell.angle_alpha   90.00
_cell.angle_beta   90.00
_cell.angle_gamma   90.00
#
_symmetry.space_group_name_H-M   'P 1'
#
loop_
_entity.id
_entity.type
_entity.pdbx_description
1 polymer ?
#
loop_
_entity_poly.entity_id
_entity_poly.type
_entity_poly.pdbx_seq_one_letter_code
_entity_poly.pdbx_strand_id
1 'polypeptide(L)'
;HKGKGWEQFTDAIIDALNQQRNHLVFLLWGSYAQQKGKFIDRERHLVLTSPHPSPLSAHRGFFGNRHFSKANAYLQENGIEPISWSL
;
A
#
# COMPACT_ATOMS: atom_id res chain seq x y z
N HIS A 1 -8.19 19.45 4.75
CA HIS A 1 -7.76 19.03 6.11
C HIS A 1 -6.25 18.79 6.26
N LYS A 2 -5.45 19.05 5.22
CA LYS A 2 -3.97 18.98 5.29
C LYS A 2 -3.41 19.93 6.36
N GLY A 3 -2.40 19.49 7.09
CA GLY A 3 -1.67 20.27 8.11
C GLY A 3 -2.39 20.40 9.45
N LYS A 4 -3.42 19.58 9.70
CA LYS A 4 -4.23 19.64 10.92
C LYS A 4 -3.96 18.48 11.90
N GLY A 5 -2.85 17.76 11.74
CA GLY A 5 -2.40 16.71 12.67
C GLY A 5 -2.79 15.28 12.26
N TRP A 6 -3.70 15.12 11.30
CA TRP A 6 -4.04 13.80 10.74
C TRP A 6 -2.84 13.08 10.12
N GLU A 7 -1.87 13.84 9.61
CA GLU A 7 -0.64 13.29 9.07
C GLU A 7 0.15 12.52 10.14
N GLN A 8 0.36 13.10 11.32
CA GLN A 8 1.09 12.47 12.42
C GLN A 8 0.40 11.19 12.89
N PHE A 9 -0.93 11.25 13.02
CA PHE A 9 -1.72 10.09 13.42
C PHE A 9 -1.59 8.93 12.41
N THR A 10 -1.73 9.23 11.12
CA THR A 10 -1.61 8.21 10.07
C THR A 10 -0.19 7.67 9.94
N ASP A 11 0.84 8.51 10.13
CA ASP A 11 2.24 8.06 10.12
C ASP A 11 2.53 7.11 11.28
N ALA A 12 2.03 7.42 12.49
CA ALA A 12 2.18 6.54 13.66
C ALA A 12 1.49 5.19 13.46
N ILE A 13 0.33 5.15 12.79
CA ILE A 13 -0.35 3.89 12.47
C ILE A 13 0.48 3.05 11.49
N ILE A 14 1.01 3.66 10.42
CA ILE A 14 1.82 2.93 9.44
C ILE A 14 3.09 2.38 10.10
N ASP A 15 3.74 3.17 10.95
CA ASP A 15 4.92 2.73 11.70
C ASP A 15 4.60 1.57 12.67
N ALA A 16 3.52 1.67 13.44
CA ALA A 16 3.10 0.59 14.32
C ALA A 16 2.81 -0.71 13.55
N LEU A 17 2.15 -0.63 12.40
CA LEU A 17 1.90 -1.79 11.54
C LEU A 17 3.18 -2.38 10.96
N ASN A 18 4.09 -1.53 10.47
CA ASN A 18 5.40 -1.91 9.93
C ASN A 18 6.27 -2.63 10.98
N GLN A 19 6.17 -2.23 12.25
CA GLN A 19 6.95 -2.84 13.32
C GLN A 19 6.33 -4.13 13.86
N GLN A 20 5.01 -4.13 14.08
CA GLN A 20 4.36 -5.16 14.91
C GLN A 20 3.72 -6.31 14.12
N ARG A 21 3.63 -6.19 12.79
CA ARG A 21 3.07 -7.23 11.92
C ARG A 21 4.12 -7.71 10.93
N ASN A 22 3.87 -8.83 10.28
CA ASN A 22 4.70 -9.36 9.20
C ASN A 22 3.82 -9.65 7.99
N HIS A 23 4.42 -9.68 6.81
CA HIS A 23 3.76 -10.06 5.56
C HIS A 23 2.52 -9.22 5.20
N LEU A 24 2.47 -7.97 5.67
CA LEU A 24 1.52 -6.99 5.17
C LEU A 24 1.79 -6.61 3.72
N VAL A 25 0.71 -6.22 3.03
CA VAL A 25 0.76 -5.63 1.69
C VAL A 25 0.33 -4.16 1.77
N PHE A 26 1.22 -3.25 1.40
CA PHE A 26 0.96 -1.82 1.33
C PHE A 26 0.74 -1.37 -0.11
N LEU A 27 -0.47 -0.89 -0.42
CA LEU A 27 -0.83 -0.32 -1.72
C LEU A 27 -0.69 1.20 -1.68
N LEU A 28 0.42 1.74 -2.20
CA LEU A 28 0.73 3.17 -2.15
C LEU A 28 0.45 3.83 -3.51
N TRP A 29 -0.78 4.32 -3.67
CA TRP A 29 -1.23 4.96 -4.91
C TRP A 29 -1.10 6.48 -4.84
N GLY A 30 -0.25 7.04 -5.72
CA GLY A 30 0.06 8.47 -5.77
C GLY A 30 1.27 8.87 -4.93
N SER A 31 1.87 10.02 -5.28
CA SER A 31 3.14 10.48 -4.71
C SER A 31 3.11 10.70 -3.20
N TYR A 32 1.98 11.18 -2.67
CA TYR A 32 1.82 11.41 -1.24
C TYR A 32 1.83 10.09 -0.43
N ALA A 33 1.11 9.07 -0.90
CA ALA A 33 1.11 7.75 -0.27
C ALA A 33 2.49 7.09 -0.36
N GLN A 34 3.16 7.22 -1.52
CA GLN A 34 4.51 6.72 -1.71
C GLN A 34 5.52 7.41 -0.77
N GLN A 35 5.39 8.72 -0.58
CA GLN A 35 6.23 9.48 0.35
C GLN A 35 6.04 9.01 1.80
N LYS A 36 4.79 8.80 2.24
CA LYS A 36 4.48 8.28 3.58
C LYS A 36 5.03 6.88 3.78
N GLY A 37 4.94 5.99 2.79
CA GLY A 37 5.43 4.62 2.92
C GLY A 37 6.92 4.41 2.66
N LYS A 38 7.75 5.47 2.59
CA LYS A 38 9.19 5.33 2.30
C LYS A 38 9.93 4.48 3.34
N PHE A 39 9.55 4.60 4.61
CA PHE A 39 10.19 3.93 5.73
C PHE A 39 9.71 2.48 5.95
N ILE A 40 8.76 1.99 5.15
CA ILE A 40 8.26 0.61 5.27
C ILE A 40 9.38 -0.36 4.92
N ASP A 41 9.56 -1.37 5.77
CA ASP A 41 10.52 -2.44 5.59
C ASP A 41 10.04 -3.39 4.47
N ARG A 42 10.79 -3.41 3.37
CA ARG A 42 10.45 -4.19 2.16
C ARG A 42 10.95 -5.63 2.21
N GLU A 43 11.76 -5.99 3.19
CA GLU A 43 12.14 -7.37 3.43
C GLU A 43 11.02 -8.09 4.21
N ARG A 44 10.30 -7.36 5.06
CA ARG A 44 9.18 -7.89 5.86
C ARG A 44 7.81 -7.78 5.18
N HIS A 45 7.66 -6.82 4.27
CA HIS A 45 6.38 -6.45 3.69
C HIS A 45 6.46 -6.27 2.19
N LEU A 46 5.34 -6.52 1.50
CA LEU A 46 5.20 -6.14 0.10
C LEU A 46 4.73 -4.68 0.00
N VAL A 47 5.47 -3.86 -0.74
CA VAL A 47 5.07 -2.49 -1.06
C VAL A 47 4.82 -2.37 -2.57
N LEU A 48 3.58 -2.12 -2.96
CA LEU A 48 3.18 -1.91 -4.35
C LEU A 48 2.83 -0.45 -4.60
N THR A 49 3.55 0.19 -5.52
CA THR A 49 3.38 1.60 -5.84
C THR A 49 2.87 1.81 -7.26
N SER A 50 1.92 2.73 -7.45
CA SER A 50 1.51 3.19 -8.78
C SER A 50 0.97 4.63 -8.70
N PRO A 51 0.74 5.32 -9.82
CA PRO A 51 0.01 6.59 -9.83
C PRO A 51 -1.36 6.46 -9.18
N HIS A 52 -1.94 7.58 -8.74
CA HIS A 52 -3.25 7.58 -8.11
C HIS A 52 -4.34 7.15 -9.11
N PRO A 53 -5.40 6.43 -8.69
CA PRO A 53 -6.55 6.05 -9.54
C PRO A 53 -7.37 7.23 -10.08
N SER A 54 -7.07 8.46 -9.69
CA SER A 54 -7.76 9.64 -10.20
C SER A 54 -7.64 9.71 -11.73
N PRO A 55 -8.68 10.13 -12.46
CA PRO A 55 -8.63 10.30 -13.92
C PRO A 55 -7.41 11.11 -14.40
N LEU A 56 -6.95 12.06 -13.60
CA LEU A 56 -5.79 12.92 -13.89
C LEU A 56 -4.46 12.16 -14.01
N SER A 57 -4.35 10.98 -13.40
CA SER A 57 -3.09 10.22 -13.33
C SER A 57 -3.24 8.74 -13.65
N ALA A 58 -4.45 8.20 -13.74
CA ALA A 58 -4.67 6.75 -13.84
C ALA A 58 -4.03 6.14 -15.10
N HIS A 59 -4.10 6.85 -16.23
CA HIS A 59 -3.49 6.44 -17.50
C HIS A 59 -1.96 6.40 -17.46
N ARG A 60 -1.31 7.01 -16.46
CA ARG A 60 0.16 7.03 -16.31
C ARG A 60 0.72 5.77 -15.65
N GLY A 61 -0.12 4.77 -15.37
CA GLY A 61 0.33 3.48 -14.82
C GLY A 61 -0.50 2.91 -13.67
N PHE A 62 -1.67 3.50 -13.34
CA PHE A 62 -2.63 2.84 -12.44
C PHE A 62 -3.34 1.70 -13.18
N PHE A 63 -3.87 1.97 -14.37
CA PHE A 63 -4.50 0.94 -15.19
C PHE A 63 -3.48 -0.13 -15.59
N GLY A 64 -3.84 -1.40 -15.41
CA GLY A 64 -2.97 -2.53 -15.72
C GLY A 64 -1.89 -2.83 -14.66
N ASN A 65 -1.87 -2.13 -13.51
CA ASN A 65 -0.84 -2.35 -12.48
C ASN A 65 -0.90 -3.75 -11.82
N ARG A 66 -2.08 -4.40 -11.88
CA ARG A 66 -2.39 -5.73 -11.32
C ARG A 66 -2.10 -5.84 -9.82
N HIS A 67 -2.30 -4.76 -9.05
CA HIS A 67 -1.96 -4.75 -7.63
C HIS A 67 -2.74 -5.77 -6.79
N PHE A 68 -4.04 -5.97 -7.08
CA PHE A 68 -4.87 -6.92 -6.32
C PHE A 68 -4.40 -8.37 -6.48
N SER A 69 -4.07 -8.79 -7.70
CA SER A 69 -3.55 -10.14 -7.93
C SER A 69 -2.14 -10.32 -7.40
N LYS A 70 -1.26 -9.31 -7.50
CA LYS A 70 0.07 -9.33 -6.89
C LYS A 70 -0.01 -9.40 -5.35
N ALA A 71 -0.95 -8.69 -4.75
CA ALA A 71 -1.19 -8.75 -3.31
C ALA A 71 -1.58 -10.16 -2.89
N ASN A 72 -2.56 -10.76 -3.56
CA ASN A 72 -2.99 -12.13 -3.26
C ASN A 72 -1.89 -13.16 -3.49
N ALA A 73 -1.09 -13.04 -4.56
CA ALA A 73 0.05 -13.92 -4.79
C ALA A 73 1.05 -13.87 -3.63
N TYR A 74 1.41 -12.68 -3.16
CA TYR A 74 2.30 -12.53 -2.01
C TYR A 74 1.70 -13.08 -0.71
N LEU A 75 0.41 -12.86 -0.47
CA LEU A 75 -0.25 -13.44 0.70
C LEU A 75 -0.18 -14.97 0.66
N GLN A 76 -0.49 -15.58 -0.50
CA GLN A 76 -0.41 -17.03 -0.70
C GLN A 76 1.00 -17.58 -0.50
N GLU A 77 2.02 -16.92 -1.05
CA GLU A 77 3.43 -17.29 -0.88
C GLU A 77 3.86 -17.29 0.60
N ASN A 78 3.22 -16.47 1.44
CA ASN A 78 3.47 -16.40 2.88
C ASN A 78 2.44 -17.19 3.71
N GLY A 79 1.64 -18.06 3.08
CA GLY A 79 0.67 -18.92 3.78
C GLY A 79 -0.54 -18.17 4.35
N ILE A 80 -0.83 -16.96 3.86
CA ILE A 80 -1.95 -16.12 4.29
C ILE A 80 -3.09 -16.25 3.28
N GLU A 81 -4.32 -16.31 3.79
CA GLU A 81 -5.52 -16.40 2.96
C GLU A 81 -5.63 -15.17 2.01
N PRO A 82 -5.87 -15.39 0.70
CA PRO A 82 -6.08 -14.30 -0.24
C PRO A 82 -7.32 -13.48 0.09
N ILE A 83 -7.31 -12.21 -0.32
CA ILE A 83 -8.48 -11.35 -0.16
C ILE A 83 -9.46 -11.60 -1.31
N SER A 84 -10.75 -11.80 -0.98
CA SER A 84 -11.84 -11.77 -1.95
C SER A 84 -12.19 -10.32 -2.30
N TRP A 85 -11.74 -9.85 -3.46
CA TRP A 85 -11.89 -8.45 -3.91
C TRP A 85 -13.22 -8.15 -4.62
N SER A 86 -14.02 -9.17 -4.93
CA SER A 86 -15.35 -8.97 -5.52
C SER A 86 -16.27 -8.25 -4.53
N LEU A 87 -17.02 -7.26 -5.02
CA LEU A 87 -18.03 -6.51 -4.27
C LEU A 87 -19.42 -7.12 -4.42
#